data_AF-A0A2G9YC50-F1
#
_entry.id   AF-A0A2G9YC50-F1
#
_cell.length_a   1.000
_cell.length_b   1.000
_cell.length_c   1.000
_cell.angle_alpha   90.00
_cell.angle_beta   90.00
_cell.angle_gamma   90.00
#
_symmetry.space_group_name_H-M   'P 1'
#
loop_
_entity.id
_entity.type
_entity.pdbx_description
1 polymer ?
#
loop_
_entity_poly.entity_id
_entity_poly.type
_entity_poly.pdbx_seq_one_letter_code
_entity_poly.pdbx_strand_id
1 'polypeptide(L)' 'LASGDPVPGGGSAAALVLSLSASLLSMVANFTIGKKRFTQFEPEAKEILERTESIRKEASGLVEEDSRVYLKYRL' A
#
# COMPACT_ATOMS: atom_id res chain seq x y z
N LEU A 1 -13.62 4.58 -11.74
CA LEU A 1 -14.31 4.47 -10.43
C LEU A 1 -15.74 5.03 -10.46
N ALA A 2 -15.97 6.33 -10.65
CA ALA A 2 -17.33 6.90 -10.76
C ALA A 2 -17.74 7.24 -12.22
N SER A 3 -16.97 6.76 -13.19
CA SER A 3 -17.21 6.90 -14.63
C SER A 3 -18.05 5.76 -15.17
N GLY A 4 -18.63 5.94 -16.37
CA GLY A 4 -19.20 4.83 -17.14
C GLY A 4 -18.15 3.87 -17.73
N ASP A 5 -16.86 4.23 -17.71
CA ASP A 5 -15.77 3.32 -18.05
C ASP A 5 -15.49 2.36 -16.86
N PRO A 6 -15.43 1.03 -17.10
CA PRO A 6 -15.12 0.05 -16.08
C PRO A 6 -13.68 0.13 -15.53
N VAL A 7 -12.76 0.86 -16.19
CA VAL A 7 -11.39 1.10 -15.71
C VAL A 7 -11.24 2.57 -15.28
N PRO A 8 -10.62 2.88 -14.13
CA PRO A 8 -10.12 1.96 -13.10
C PRO A 8 -11.27 1.32 -12.30
N GLY A 9 -11.11 0.01 -12.04
CA GLY A 9 -12.11 -0.84 -11.40
C GLY A 9 -11.91 -0.98 -9.88
N GLY A 10 -12.62 -1.95 -9.29
CA GLY A 10 -12.57 -2.22 -7.84
C GLY A 10 -11.20 -2.69 -7.35
N GLY A 11 -10.46 -3.45 -8.16
CA GLY A 11 -9.10 -3.89 -7.83
C GLY A 11 -8.14 -2.71 -7.71
N SER A 12 -8.20 -1.75 -8.65
CA SER A 12 -7.45 -0.50 -8.59
C SER A 12 -7.77 0.31 -7.33
N ALA A 13 -9.04 0.40 -6.91
CA ALA A 13 -9.40 1.05 -5.65
C ALA A 13 -8.86 0.32 -4.42
N ALA A 14 -8.93 -1.02 -4.40
CA ALA A 14 -8.39 -1.82 -3.30
C ALA A 14 -6.87 -1.65 -3.18
N ALA A 15 -6.14 -1.63 -4.30
CA ALA A 15 -4.70 -1.38 -4.34
C ALA A 15 -4.35 0.02 -3.82
N LEU A 16 -5.14 1.04 -4.15
CA LEU A 16 -4.96 2.39 -3.61
C LEU A 16 -5.16 2.41 -2.08
N VAL A 17 -6.21 1.78 -1.58
CA VAL A 17 -6.48 1.67 -0.13
C VAL A 17 -5.36 0.92 0.59
N LEU A 18 -4.82 -0.14 -0.01
CA LEU A 18 -3.66 -0.86 0.51
C LEU A 18 -2.43 0.06 0.64
N SER A 19 -2.12 0.83 -0.40
CA SER A 19 -1.00 1.78 -0.39
C SER A 19 -1.12 2.84 0.72
N LEU A 20 -2.34 3.38 0.91
CA LEU A 20 -2.63 4.34 1.97
C LEU A 20 -2.48 3.70 3.36
N SER A 21 -3.00 2.49 3.54
CA SER A 21 -2.92 1.75 4.80
C SER A 21 -1.47 1.46 5.19
N ALA A 22 -0.67 0.99 4.22
CA ALA A 22 0.76 0.75 4.43
C ALA A 22 1.51 2.03 4.78
N SER A 23 1.19 3.16 4.13
CA SER A 23 1.80 4.46 4.43
C SER A 23 1.54 4.91 5.87
N LEU A 24 0.32 4.73 6.38
CA LEU A 24 -0.03 5.08 7.75
C LEU A 24 0.71 4.20 8.77
N LEU A 25 0.84 2.90 8.49
CA LEU A 25 1.63 1.99 9.33
C LEU A 25 3.12 2.36 9.33
N SER A 26 3.71 2.65 8.15
CA SER A 26 5.09 3.16 8.04
C SER A 26 5.28 4.41 8.89
N MET A 27 4.32 5.34 8.90
CA MET A 27 4.39 6.56 9.72
C MET A 27 4.43 6.24 11.21
N VAL A 28 3.57 5.35 11.70
CA VAL A 28 3.54 4.95 13.12
C VAL A 28 4.82 4.22 13.52
N ALA A 29 5.35 3.35 12.65
CA ALA A 29 6.63 2.68 12.87
C ALA A 29 7.77 3.71 13.00
N ASN A 30 7.81 4.73 12.13
CA ASN A 30 8.78 5.83 12.22
C ASN A 30 8.64 6.67 13.51
N PHE A 31 7.43 6.83 14.04
CA PHE A 31 7.23 7.47 15.35
C PHE A 31 7.66 6.60 16.54
N THR A 32 7.92 5.31 16.30
CA THR A 32 8.37 4.35 17.32
C THR A 32 9.90 4.25 17.35
N ILE A 33 10.54 4.13 16.19
CA ILE A 33 11.99 3.92 16.05
C ILE A 33 12.79 5.10 16.64
N GLY A 34 13.85 4.80 17.39
CA GLY A 34 14.73 5.80 17.99
C GLY A 34 14.12 6.57 19.17
N LYS A 35 12.92 6.20 19.64
CA LYS A 35 12.32 6.78 20.85
C LYS A 35 12.68 5.95 22.07
N LYS A 36 13.31 6.58 23.07
CA LYS A 36 13.68 5.95 24.35
C LYS A 36 12.51 5.20 25.03
N ARG A 37 11.29 5.73 24.94
CA ARG A 37 10.09 5.10 25.53
C ARG A 37 9.68 3.78 24.85
N PHE A 38 10.19 3.51 23.65
CA PHE A 38 9.80 2.37 22.81
C PHE A 38 10.96 1.48 22.40
N THR A 39 12.12 1.58 23.07
CA THR A 39 13.31 0.79 22.70
C THR A 39 13.04 -0.72 22.63
N GLN A 40 12.17 -1.24 23.50
CA GLN A 40 11.76 -2.66 23.46
C GLN A 40 10.97 -3.07 22.21
N PHE A 41 10.28 -2.12 21.57
CA PHE A 41 9.46 -2.35 20.37
C PHE A 41 10.19 -1.96 19.07
N GLU A 42 11.41 -1.42 19.17
CA GLU A 42 12.16 -0.95 18.01
C GLU A 42 12.44 -2.07 16.98
N PRO A 43 12.75 -3.32 17.36
CA PRO A 43 12.90 -4.41 16.39
C PRO A 43 11.63 -4.67 15.58
N GLU A 44 10.48 -4.75 16.24
CA GLU A 44 9.17 -4.97 15.60
C GLU A 44 8.79 -3.77 14.72
N ALA A 45 9.03 -2.55 15.19
CA ALA A 45 8.77 -1.35 14.40
C ALA A 45 9.63 -1.30 13.11
N LYS A 46 10.87 -1.77 13.15
CA LYS A 46 11.72 -1.87 11.94
C LYS A 46 11.20 -2.93 10.97
N GLU A 47 10.76 -4.09 11.46
CA GLU A 47 10.15 -5.12 10.60
C GLU A 47 8.87 -4.61 9.94
N ILE A 48 7.98 -3.97 10.72
CA ILE A 48 6.75 -3.38 10.20
C ILE A 48 7.09 -2.35 9.12
N LEU A 49 8.04 -1.44 9.38
CA LEU A 49 8.44 -0.42 8.42
C LEU A 49 8.95 -1.02 7.11
N GLU A 50 9.81 -2.04 7.17
CA GLU A 50 10.32 -2.71 5.97
C GLU A 50 9.17 -3.34 5.15
N ARG A 51 8.27 -4.06 5.82
CA ARG A 51 7.14 -4.72 5.18
C ARG A 51 6.16 -3.73 4.56
N THR A 52 5.83 -2.65 5.28
CA THR A 52 4.89 -1.64 4.78
C THR A 52 5.48 -0.84 3.63
N GLU A 53 6.79 -0.58 3.62
CA GLU A 53 7.45 0.03 2.48
C GLU A 53 7.47 -0.88 1.23
N SER A 54 7.64 -2.20 1.40
CA SER A 54 7.50 -3.15 0.28
C SER A 54 6.07 -3.15 -0.27
N ILE A 55 5.08 -3.32 0.61
CA ILE A 55 3.65 -3.33 0.24
C ILE A 55 3.27 -2.04 -0.49
N ARG A 56 3.74 -0.89 -0.01
CA ARG A 56 3.44 0.41 -0.63
C ARG A 56 3.96 0.50 -2.06
N LYS A 57 5.18 -0.02 -2.31
CA LYS A 57 5.77 -0.07 -3.65
C LYS A 57 5.01 -1.03 -4.57
N GLU A 58 4.64 -2.20 -4.07
CA GLU A 58 3.89 -3.21 -4.81
C GLU A 58 2.47 -2.72 -5.16
N ALA A 59 1.81 -2.07 -4.21
CA ALA A 59 0.43 -1.58 -4.37
C ALA A 59 0.30 -0.58 -5.54
N SER A 60 1.31 0.25 -5.80
CA SER A 60 1.32 1.12 -6.99
C SER A 60 1.28 0.32 -8.30
N GLY A 61 2.03 -0.78 -8.38
CA GLY A 61 2.01 -1.67 -9.55
C GLY A 61 0.68 -2.40 -9.71
N LEU A 62 0.00 -2.73 -8.61
CA LEU A 62 -1.31 -3.41 -8.65
C LEU A 62 -2.43 -2.54 -9.25
N VAL A 63 -2.37 -1.21 -9.09
CA VAL A 63 -3.33 -0.28 -9.73
C VAL A 63 -3.19 -0.34 -11.26
N GLU A 64 -1.96 -0.30 -11.75
CA GLU A 64 -1.67 -0.38 -13.18
C GLU A 64 -2.00 -1.77 -13.74
N GLU A 65 -1.70 -2.82 -12.98
CA GLU A 65 -1.97 -4.20 -13.38
C GLU A 65 -3.48 -4.47 -13.53
N ASP A 66 -4.30 -4.06 -12.56
CA ASP A 66 -5.76 -4.22 -12.62
C ASP A 66 -6.34 -3.53 -13.87
N SER A 67 -5.89 -2.30 -14.12
CA SER A 67 -6.29 -1.54 -15.30
C SER A 67 -5.84 -2.22 -16.60
N ARG A 68 -4.58 -2.68 -16.67
CA ARG A 68 -3.99 -3.32 -17.85
C ARG A 68 -4.66 -4.65 -18.18
N VAL A 69 -4.87 -5.50 -17.18
CA VAL A 69 -5.51 -6.82 -17.35
C VAL A 69 -6.93 -6.62 -17.85
N TYR A 70 -7.70 -5.70 -17.25
CA TYR A 70 -9.06 -5.44 -17.70
C TYR A 70 -9.10 -4.97 -19.16
N LEU A 71 -8.22 -4.04 -19.56
CA LEU A 71 -8.14 -3.56 -20.94
C LEU A 71 -7.79 -4.66 -21.94
N LYS A 72 -6.99 -5.67 -21.56
CA LYS A 72 -6.66 -6.81 -22.41
C LYS A 72 -7.87 -7.68 -22.77
N TYR A 73 -8.84 -7.81 -21.88
CA TYR A 73 -10.05 -8.63 -22.08
C TYR A 73 -11.27 -7.83 -22.56
N ARG A 74 -11.12 -6.52 -22.80
CA ARG A 74 -12.17 -5.64 -23.32
C ARG A 74 -12.31 -5.70 -24.86
N LEU A 75 -11.39 -6.38 -25.55
CA LEU A 75 -11.51 -6.74 -26.98
C LEU A 75 -12.40 -7.97 -27.15
#